data_AF-A0A357ZFG9-F1
#
_entry.id   AF-A0A357ZFG9-F1
#
_cell.length_a   1.000
_cell.length_b   1.000
_cell.length_c   1.000
_cell.angle_alpha   90.00
_cell.angle_beta   90.00
_cell.angle_gamma   90.00
#
_symmetry.space_group_name_H-M   'P 1'
#
loop_
_entity.id
_entity.type
_entity.pdbx_description
1 polymer ?
#
loop_
_entity_poly.entity_id
_entity_poly.type
_entity_poly.pdbx_seq_one_letter_code
_entity_poly.pdbx_strand_id
1 'polypeptide(L)'
;QSASLYKTPTDPLTVMMIVKGGETMLSWEISDEAGVIAATGTAGEIDISALGLAAGHYDVTWNMLSVEGVEFKAHWAFNLS
;
A
#
# COMPACT_ATOMS: atom_id res chain seq x y z
N GLN A 1 5.03 16.79 7.47
CA GLN A 1 5.35 15.35 7.31
C GLN A 1 5.24 15.00 5.82
N SER A 2 5.98 13.99 5.34
CA SER A 2 5.95 13.58 3.93
C SER A 2 5.97 12.05 3.83
N ALA A 3 5.09 11.48 3.00
CA ALA A 3 5.09 10.07 2.65
C ALA A 3 5.69 9.89 1.24
N SER A 4 6.37 8.79 1.00
CA SER A 4 6.94 8.47 -0.31
C SER A 4 6.77 6.99 -0.63
N LEU A 5 6.28 6.72 -1.84
CA LEU A 5 6.12 5.39 -2.39
C LEU A 5 7.38 5.00 -3.16
N TYR A 6 7.92 3.82 -2.84
CA TYR A 6 9.06 3.25 -3.54
C TYR A 6 8.68 1.88 -4.09
N LYS A 7 8.88 1.68 -5.39
CA LYS A 7 8.93 0.33 -5.98
C LYS A 7 10.34 -0.19 -5.78
N THR A 8 10.49 -1.41 -5.28
CA THR A 8 11.84 -1.94 -5.10
C THR A 8 12.48 -2.27 -6.47
N PRO A 9 13.79 -2.02 -6.66
CA PRO A 9 14.44 -2.30 -7.95
C PRO A 9 14.53 -3.79 -8.28
N THR A 10 14.46 -4.65 -7.27
CA THR A 10 14.66 -6.11 -7.39
C THR A 10 13.35 -6.90 -7.44
N ASP A 11 12.22 -6.30 -7.05
CA ASP A 11 10.91 -6.92 -7.17
C ASP A 11 9.83 -5.87 -7.54
N PRO A 12 9.29 -5.91 -8.77
CA PRO A 12 8.23 -4.99 -9.20
C PRO A 12 6.89 -5.23 -8.47
N LEU A 13 6.77 -6.35 -7.75
CA LEU A 13 5.61 -6.72 -6.93
C LEU A 13 5.82 -6.38 -5.44
N THR A 14 6.93 -5.76 -5.07
CA THR A 14 7.10 -5.19 -3.73
C THR A 14 6.99 -3.68 -3.79
N VAL A 15 6.08 -3.14 -2.96
CA VAL A 15 5.94 -1.69 -2.80
C VAL A 15 6.13 -1.33 -1.33
N MET A 16 6.89 -0.26 -1.10
CA MET A 16 7.21 0.23 0.25
C MET A 16 6.71 1.65 0.42
N MET A 17 6.00 1.88 1.52
CA MET A 17 5.62 3.18 2.05
C MET A 17 6.64 3.60 3.11
N ILE A 18 7.25 4.76 2.94
CA ILE A 18 8.12 5.36 3.96
C ILE A 18 7.48 6.65 4.47
N VAL A 19 7.32 6.74 5.79
CA VAL A 19 6.81 7.93 6.47
C VAL A 19 7.92 8.63 7.26
N LYS A 20 8.17 9.90 6.95
CA LYS A 20 9.10 10.74 7.73
C LYS A 20 8.39 11.34 8.95
N GLY A 21 8.94 11.08 10.14
CA GLY A 21 8.48 11.68 11.41
C GLY A 21 7.84 10.69 12.39
N GLY A 22 7.77 9.40 12.03
CA GLY A 22 7.13 8.36 12.84
C GLY A 22 5.62 8.30 12.60
N GLU A 23 5.12 7.08 12.44
CA GLU A 23 3.70 6.78 12.34
C GLU A 23 3.24 6.01 13.58
N THR A 24 2.01 6.24 14.02
CA THR A 24 1.38 5.43 15.08
C THR A 24 0.57 4.27 14.48
N MET A 25 0.11 4.44 13.23
CA MET A 25 -0.63 3.41 12.51
C MET A 25 -0.42 3.58 11.02
N LEU A 26 -0.14 2.46 10.34
CA LEU A 26 -0.08 2.36 8.89
C LEU A 26 -0.86 1.11 8.50
N SER A 27 -1.96 1.30 7.77
CA SER A 27 -2.78 0.23 7.22
C SER A 27 -2.94 0.39 5.73
N TRP A 28 -3.30 -0.69 5.05
CA TRP A 28 -3.57 -0.67 3.63
C TRP A 28 -4.70 -1.60 3.25
N GLU A 29 -5.35 -1.26 2.14
CA GLU A 29 -6.40 -2.02 1.48
C GLU A 29 -6.05 -2.11 -0.01
N ILE A 30 -6.21 -3.30 -0.58
CA ILE A 30 -6.11 -3.55 -2.02
C ILE A 30 -7.49 -3.92 -2.52
N SER A 31 -7.99 -3.18 -3.51
CA SER A 31 -9.27 -3.42 -4.15
C SER A 31 -9.07 -3.75 -5.63
N ASP A 32 -9.88 -4.66 -6.16
CA ASP A 32 -9.93 -4.94 -7.59
C ASP A 32 -10.65 -3.82 -8.36
N GLU A 33 -10.70 -3.94 -9.68
CA GLU A 33 -11.37 -2.97 -10.58
C GLU A 33 -12.87 -2.78 -10.27
N ALA A 34 -13.53 -3.78 -9.67
CA ALA A 34 -14.93 -3.69 -9.25
C ALA A 34 -15.09 -2.99 -7.90
N GLY A 35 -13.99 -2.60 -7.25
CA GLY A 35 -13.97 -2.02 -5.91
C GLY A 35 -14.14 -3.05 -4.80
N VAL A 36 -13.97 -4.36 -5.09
CA VAL A 36 -14.03 -5.42 -4.09
C VAL A 36 -12.68 -5.52 -3.41
N ILE A 37 -12.69 -5.51 -2.08
CA ILE A 37 -11.49 -5.65 -1.26
C ILE A 37 -10.91 -7.06 -1.46
N ALA A 38 -9.72 -7.12 -2.05
CA ALA A 38 -8.98 -8.34 -2.31
C ALA A 38 -8.01 -8.68 -1.17
N ALA A 39 -7.43 -7.67 -0.51
CA ALA A 39 -6.51 -7.86 0.62
C ALA A 39 -6.44 -6.63 1.54
N THR A 40 -6.08 -6.82 2.81
CA THR A 40 -5.81 -5.75 3.77
C THR A 40 -4.61 -6.08 4.65
N GLY A 41 -3.97 -5.06 5.24
CA GLY A 41 -2.85 -5.27 6.15
C GLY A 41 -2.41 -4.02 6.90
N THR A 42 -1.36 -4.16 7.73
CA THR A 42 -0.85 -3.12 8.64
C THR A 42 0.67 -2.92 8.55
N ALA A 43 1.24 -3.11 7.35
CA ALA A 43 2.67 -3.02 7.11
C ALA A 43 3.00 -1.90 6.11
N GLY A 44 4.18 -1.30 6.24
CA GLY A 44 4.67 -0.33 5.24
C GLY A 44 5.16 -0.97 3.96
N GLU A 45 5.48 -2.25 4.00
CA GLU A 45 5.86 -3.04 2.84
C GLU A 45 4.73 -4.00 2.48
N ILE A 46 4.42 -4.10 1.18
CA ILE A 46 3.47 -5.07 0.65
C ILE A 46 4.21 -5.92 -0.37
N ASP A 47 4.27 -7.23 -0.10
CA ASP A 47 4.66 -8.25 -1.07
C ASP A 47 3.41 -8.73 -1.81
N ILE A 48 3.17 -8.19 -3.01
CA ILE A 48 2.00 -8.50 -3.83
C ILE A 48 2.02 -9.97 -4.29
N SER A 49 3.20 -10.58 -4.42
CA SER A 49 3.34 -11.98 -4.86
C SER A 49 2.83 -12.97 -3.81
N ALA A 50 3.01 -12.65 -2.53
CA ALA A 50 2.57 -13.46 -1.41
C ALA A 50 1.05 -13.41 -1.18
N LEU A 51 0.34 -12.45 -1.78
CA LEU A 51 -1.11 -12.27 -1.60
C LEU A 51 -1.95 -13.22 -2.44
N GLY A 52 -1.37 -13.89 -3.43
CA GLY A 52 -2.09 -14.86 -4.27
C GLY A 52 -3.22 -14.24 -5.09
N LEU A 53 -3.08 -12.98 -5.49
CA LEU A 53 -4.06 -12.26 -6.32
C LEU A 53 -4.13 -12.85 -7.73
N ALA A 54 -5.31 -12.83 -8.33
CA ALA A 54 -5.49 -13.21 -9.72
C ALA A 54 -4.95 -12.12 -10.67
N ALA A 55 -4.68 -12.47 -11.93
CA ALA A 55 -4.35 -11.46 -12.94
C ALA A 55 -5.49 -10.43 -13.06
N GLY A 56 -5.16 -9.14 -13.06
CA GLY A 56 -6.15 -8.06 -13.02
C GLY A 56 -5.55 -6.70 -12.67
N HIS A 57 -6.44 -5.70 -12.61
CA HIS A 57 -6.12 -4.35 -12.16
C HIS A 57 -6.47 -4.19 -10.68
N TYR A 58 -5.59 -3.52 -9.94
CA TYR A 58 -5.74 -3.33 -8.51
C TYR A 58 -5.33 -1.93 -8.07
N ASP A 59 -6.06 -1.40 -7.10
CA ASP A 59 -5.79 -0.15 -6.40
C ASP A 59 -5.41 -0.44 -4.95
N VAL A 60 -4.27 0.11 -4.52
CA VAL A 60 -3.82 0.07 -3.13
C VAL A 60 -4.05 1.44 -2.50
N THR A 61 -4.71 1.45 -1.34
CA THR A 61 -4.88 2.64 -0.51
C THR A 61 -4.19 2.42 0.83
N TRP A 62 -3.18 3.23 1.15
CA TRP A 62 -2.61 3.30 2.49
C TRP A 62 -3.32 4.36 3.31
N ASN A 63 -3.62 4.04 4.56
CA ASN A 63 -4.11 4.96 5.58
C ASN A 63 -3.06 5.06 6.69
N MET A 64 -2.64 6.29 6.98
CA MET A 64 -1.59 6.59 7.94
C MET A 64 -2.09 7.57 8.98
N LEU A 65 -1.80 7.29 10.25
CA LEU A 65 -1.97 8.24 11.34
C LEU A 65 -0.59 8.54 11.94
N SER A 66 -0.21 9.81 11.94
CA SER A 66 1.05 10.25 12.54
C SER A 66 0.95 10.36 14.06
N VAL A 67 2.11 10.47 14.73
CA VAL A 67 2.20 10.73 16.17
C VAL A 67 1.53 12.04 16.60
N GLU A 68 1.39 13.00 15.67
CA GLU A 68 0.72 14.28 15.89
C GLU A 68 -0.80 14.22 15.64
N GLY A 69 -1.34 13.03 15.33
CA GLY A 69 -2.76 12.84 15.05
C GLY A 69 -3.18 13.32 13.65
N VAL A 70 -2.23 13.57 12.75
CA VAL A 70 -2.52 13.93 11.36
C VAL A 70 -2.70 12.68 10.52
N GLU A 71 -3.82 12.60 9.82
CA GLU A 71 -4.13 11.52 8.88
C GLU A 71 -3.56 11.81 7.48
N PHE A 72 -3.01 10.77 6.85
CA PHE A 72 -2.52 10.81 5.48
C PHE A 72 -3.01 9.59 4.71
N LYS A 73 -3.31 9.80 3.42
CA LYS A 73 -3.64 8.72 2.50
C LYS A 73 -2.71 8.75 1.30
N ALA A 74 -2.38 7.58 0.79
CA ALA A 74 -1.64 7.42 -0.44
C ALA A 74 -2.31 6.34 -1.30
N HIS A 75 -2.19 6.51 -2.61
CA HIS A 75 -2.83 5.64 -3.58
C HIS A 75 -1.80 5.14 -4.60
N TRP A 76 -1.89 3.87 -4.95
CA TRP A 76 -1.08 3.26 -6.01
C TRP A 76 -1.88 2.23 -6.78
N ALA A 77 -1.87 2.34 -8.11
CA ALA A 77 -2.49 1.37 -8.99
C ALA A 77 -1.43 0.48 -9.66
N PHE A 78 -1.75 -0.80 -9.84
CA PHE A 78 -0.92 -1.75 -10.57
C PHE A 78 -1.75 -2.75 -11.38
N ASN A 79 -1.11 -3.35 -12.38
CA ASN A 79 -1.67 -4.46 -13.12
C ASN A 79 -0.87 -5.71 -12.80
N LEU A 80 -1.55 -6.81 -12.50
CA LEU A 80 -0.97 -8.13 -12.34
C LEU A 80 -1.27 -8.94 -13.61
N SER A 81 -0.23 -9.47 -14.26
CA SER A 81 -0.31 -10.21 -15.52
C SER A 81 0.23 -11.63 -15.38
#